data_AF-A0A2W6BDG4-F1
#
_entry.id   AF-A0A2W6BDG4-F1
#
_cell.length_a   1.000
_cell.length_b   1.000
_cell.length_c   1.000
_cell.angle_alpha   90.00
_cell.angle_beta   90.00
_cell.angle_gamma   90.00
#
_symmetry.space_group_name_H-M   'P 1'
#
loop_
_entity.id
_entity.type
_entity.pdbx_description
1 polymer ?
#
loop_
_entity_poly.entity_id
_entity_poly.type
_entity_poly.pdbx_seq_one_letter_code
_entity_poly.pdbx_strand_id
1 'polypeptide(L)'
;MRQEQDQRRQIQLFAQGIRAIMGRAGRLFEVMRLAAGTEPEIAGLLEDLLGKRLEGMRFFVDALVRNGPLRAGLDVSEAVDVVWTLTSAEVHRLLTVGRGWSGNRYEAWLVDSLLVLLLPGTRGRRP
;
A
#
# COMPACT_ATOMS: atom_id res chain seq x y z
N MET A 1 -14.22 -17.61 -7.28
CA MET A 1 -14.29 -16.15 -7.09
C MET A 1 -13.82 -15.50 -8.38
N ARG A 2 -14.60 -14.61 -9.00
CA ARG A 2 -14.22 -13.94 -10.26
C ARG A 2 -13.12 -12.92 -9.92
N GLN A 3 -11.98 -12.93 -10.62
CA GLN A 3 -10.95 -11.90 -10.44
C GLN A 3 -11.57 -10.55 -10.81
N GLU A 4 -11.40 -9.54 -9.94
CA GLU A 4 -11.83 -8.17 -10.25
C GLU A 4 -10.99 -7.64 -11.42
N GLN A 5 -11.66 -7.09 -12.43
CA GLN A 5 -11.05 -6.63 -13.68
C GLN A 5 -11.02 -5.10 -13.79
N ASP A 6 -11.77 -4.37 -12.97
CA ASP A 6 -11.65 -2.91 -12.89
C ASP A 6 -10.49 -2.52 -11.95
N GLN A 7 -9.44 -1.92 -12.51
CA GLN A 7 -8.27 -1.43 -11.76
C GLN A 7 -8.65 -0.50 -10.59
N ARG A 8 -9.67 0.34 -10.75
CA ARG A 8 -10.14 1.23 -9.68
C ARG A 8 -10.74 0.42 -8.54
N ARG A 9 -11.53 -0.60 -8.88
CA ARG A 9 -12.13 -1.49 -7.90
C ARG A 9 -11.08 -2.36 -7.19
N GLN A 10 -10.05 -2.81 -7.91
CA GLN A 10 -8.90 -3.49 -7.32
C GLN A 10 -8.19 -2.61 -6.27
N ILE A 11 -7.94 -1.33 -6.59
CA ILE A 11 -7.34 -0.38 -5.64
C ILE A 11 -8.21 -0.20 -4.39
N GLN A 12 -9.52 -0.07 -4.55
CA GLN A 12 -10.45 0.07 -3.41
C GLN A 12 -10.42 -1.14 -2.48
N LEU A 13 -10.51 -2.35 -3.03
CA LEU A 13 -10.47 -3.60 -2.26
C LEU A 13 -9.12 -3.79 -1.58
N PHE A 14 -8.04 -3.44 -2.27
CA PHE A 14 -6.69 -3.50 -1.73
C PHE A 14 -6.52 -2.53 -0.55
N ALA A 15 -6.94 -1.27 -0.68
CA ALA A 15 -6.86 -0.29 0.41
C ALA A 15 -7.68 -0.71 1.64
N GLN A 16 -8.85 -1.33 1.46
CA GLN A 16 -9.63 -1.93 2.54
C GLN A 16 -8.85 -3.03 3.27
N GLY A 17 -8.20 -3.91 2.51
CA GLY A 17 -7.32 -4.95 3.06
C GLY A 17 -6.16 -4.37 3.87
N ILE A 18 -5.49 -3.34 3.34
CA ILE A 18 -4.40 -2.65 4.03
C ILE A 18 -4.88 -2.02 5.32
N ARG A 19 -5.99 -1.28 5.31
CA ARG A 19 -6.58 -0.70 6.53
C ARG A 19 -6.87 -1.78 7.58
N ALA A 20 -7.47 -2.90 7.17
CA ALA A 20 -7.80 -3.99 8.08
C ALA A 20 -6.54 -4.63 8.70
N ILE A 21 -5.48 -4.84 7.89
CA ILE A 21 -4.20 -5.38 8.36
C ILE A 21 -3.52 -4.40 9.30
N MET A 22 -3.37 -3.14 8.91
CA MET A 22 -2.67 -2.13 9.71
C MET A 22 -3.39 -1.79 11.02
N GLY A 23 -4.73 -1.85 11.04
CA GLY A 23 -5.51 -1.71 12.27
C GLY A 23 -5.25 -2.82 13.30
N ARG A 24 -4.89 -4.02 12.85
CA ARG A 24 -4.61 -5.17 13.73
C ARG A 24 -3.12 -5.32 14.05
N ALA A 25 -2.27 -5.18 13.04
CA ALA A 25 -0.85 -5.53 13.09
C ALA A 25 0.09 -4.32 13.08
N GLY A 26 -0.40 -3.10 12.77
CA GLY A 26 0.47 -1.93 12.61
C GLY A 26 1.33 -1.62 13.84
N ARG A 27 0.77 -1.78 15.04
CA ARG A 27 1.56 -1.61 16.30
C ARG A 27 2.65 -2.67 16.47
N LEU A 28 2.42 -3.90 16.02
CA LEU A 28 3.41 -4.97 16.11
C LEU A 28 4.60 -4.69 15.19
N PHE A 29 4.34 -4.21 13.96
CA PHE A 29 5.39 -3.79 13.03
C PHE A 29 6.32 -2.72 13.63
N GLU A 30 5.74 -1.73 14.32
CA GLU A 30 6.52 -0.68 14.98
C GLU A 30 7.40 -1.23 16.11
N VAL A 31 6.85 -2.10 16.96
CA VAL A 31 7.61 -2.75 18.04
C VAL A 31 8.75 -3.58 17.47
N MET A 32 8.49 -4.38 16.43
CA MET A 32 9.54 -5.16 15.76
C MET A 32 10.62 -4.26 15.16
N ARG A 33 10.25 -3.13 14.55
CA ARG A 33 11.22 -2.19 13.98
C ARG A 33 12.10 -1.54 15.04
N LEU A 34 11.55 -1.21 16.21
CA LEU A 34 12.34 -0.68 17.33
C LEU A 34 13.29 -1.73 17.90
N ALA A 35 12.80 -2.95 18.13
CA ALA A 35 13.59 -4.04 18.70
C ALA A 35 14.68 -4.56 17.75
N ALA A 36 14.46 -4.51 16.43
CA ALA A 36 15.44 -4.96 15.43
C ALA A 36 16.80 -4.25 15.51
N GLY A 37 16.89 -3.06 16.11
CA GLY A 37 18.15 -2.36 16.31
C GLY A 37 19.06 -2.99 17.38
N THR A 38 18.49 -3.78 18.29
CA THR A 38 19.21 -4.38 19.43
C THR A 38 19.05 -5.90 19.52
N GLU A 39 18.05 -6.48 18.86
CA GLU A 39 17.71 -7.91 18.90
C GLU A 39 17.84 -8.53 17.50
N PRO A 40 18.95 -9.21 17.19
CA PRO A 40 19.21 -9.76 15.86
C PRO A 40 18.15 -10.77 15.37
N GLU A 41 17.55 -11.53 16.29
CA GLU A 41 16.46 -12.47 15.96
C GLU A 41 15.22 -11.72 15.45
N ILE A 42 14.85 -10.61 16.12
CA ILE A 42 13.74 -9.76 15.68
C ILE A 42 14.07 -9.05 14.36
N ALA A 43 15.34 -8.67 14.15
CA ALA A 43 15.77 -8.11 12.88
C ALA A 43 15.55 -9.08 11.71
N GLY A 44 15.94 -10.35 11.87
CA GLY A 44 15.69 -11.39 10.86
C GLY A 44 14.19 -11.62 10.60
N LEU A 45 13.37 -11.68 11.66
CA LEU A 45 11.92 -11.81 11.51
C LEU A 45 11.29 -10.61 10.78
N LEU A 46 11.78 -9.40 11.05
CA LEU A 46 11.33 -8.19 10.37
C LEU A 46 11.72 -8.20 8.90
N GLU A 47 12.95 -8.61 8.57
CA GLU A 47 13.43 -8.73 7.19
C GLU A 47 12.55 -9.69 6.38
N ASP A 48 12.29 -10.90 6.91
CA ASP A 48 11.41 -11.88 6.27
C ASP A 48 9.99 -11.35 6.04
N LEU A 49 9.46 -10.64 7.03
CA LEU A 49 8.13 -10.05 6.96
C LEU A 49 8.07 -8.94 5.90
N LEU A 50 9.10 -8.10 5.82
CA LEU A 50 9.22 -7.06 4.80
C LEU A 50 9.39 -7.66 3.41
N GLY A 51 10.17 -8.74 3.26
CA GLY A 51 10.31 -9.48 2.01
C GLY A 51 8.97 -10.01 1.49
N LYS A 52 8.21 -10.72 2.34
CA LYS A 52 6.86 -11.22 2.00
C LYS A 52 5.89 -10.11 1.64
N ARG A 53 5.97 -8.98 2.35
CA ARG A 53 5.13 -7.82 2.04
C ARG A 53 5.49 -7.26 0.66
N LEU A 54 6.77 -7.23 0.27
CA LEU A 54 7.22 -6.67 -0.99
C LEU A 54 6.74 -7.54 -2.16
N GLU A 55 6.81 -8.86 -2.00
CA GLU A 55 6.18 -9.82 -2.91
C GLU A 55 4.67 -9.59 -3.05
N GLY A 56 3.97 -9.33 -1.94
CA GLY A 56 2.56 -8.97 -1.97
C GLY A 56 2.27 -7.70 -2.77
N MET A 57 3.13 -6.68 -2.67
CA MET A 57 2.97 -5.43 -3.44
C MET A 57 3.21 -5.69 -4.93
N ARG A 58 4.23 -6.48 -5.29
CA ARG A 58 4.49 -6.93 -6.67
C ARG A 58 3.29 -7.66 -7.25
N PHE A 59 2.75 -8.64 -6.52
CA PHE A 59 1.58 -9.39 -6.95
C PHE A 59 0.38 -8.48 -7.23
N PHE A 60 0.14 -7.49 -6.37
CA PHE A 60 -0.93 -6.51 -6.57
C PHE A 60 -0.70 -5.64 -7.82
N VAL A 61 0.51 -5.09 -8.01
CA VAL A 61 0.84 -4.27 -9.18
C VAL A 61 0.73 -5.07 -10.48
N ASP A 62 1.23 -6.31 -10.50
CA ASP A 62 1.08 -7.19 -11.67
C ASP A 62 -0.39 -7.44 -11.99
N ALA A 63 -1.24 -7.58 -10.96
CA ALA A 63 -2.68 -7.73 -11.15
C ALA A 63 -3.36 -6.48 -11.70
N LEU A 64 -2.87 -5.27 -11.36
CA LEU A 64 -3.34 -4.03 -11.96
C LEU A 64 -2.94 -3.93 -13.43
N VAL A 65 -1.68 -4.25 -13.76
CA VAL A 65 -1.14 -4.14 -15.13
C VAL A 65 -1.84 -5.11 -16.10
N ARG A 66 -2.23 -6.30 -15.63
CA ARG A 66 -3.02 -7.24 -16.44
C ARG A 66 -4.38 -6.69 -16.86
N ASN A 67 -4.91 -5.73 -16.12
CA ASN A 67 -6.27 -5.20 -16.30
C ASN A 67 -6.29 -3.79 -16.93
N GLY A 68 -5.13 -3.19 -17.19
CA GLY A 68 -5.02 -1.89 -17.85
C GLY A 68 -3.65 -1.24 -17.68
N PRO A 69 -3.39 -0.12 -18.37
CA PRO A 69 -2.12 0.57 -18.27
C PRO A 69 -1.94 1.27 -16.91
N LEU A 70 -0.69 1.45 -16.52
CA LEU A 70 -0.31 2.39 -15.46
C LEU A 70 -0.29 3.83 -15.98
N ARG A 71 -0.14 4.79 -15.06
CA ARG A 71 0.12 6.20 -15.38
C ARG A 71 1.31 6.32 -16.34
N ALA A 72 1.20 7.23 -17.31
CA ALA A 72 2.29 7.47 -18.26
C ALA A 72 3.60 7.85 -17.54
N GLY A 73 4.69 7.19 -17.94
CA GLY A 73 6.01 7.39 -17.36
C GLY A 73 6.21 6.77 -15.98
N LEU A 74 5.32 5.86 -15.55
CA LEU A 74 5.50 5.04 -14.35
C LEU A 74 5.78 3.60 -14.78
N ASP A 75 6.92 3.06 -14.37
CA ASP A 75 7.22 1.64 -14.58
C ASP A 75 6.66 0.75 -13.46
N VAL A 76 6.73 -0.57 -13.65
CA VAL A 76 6.20 -1.55 -12.68
C VAL A 76 6.99 -1.53 -11.37
N SER A 77 8.30 -1.33 -11.41
CA SER A 77 9.14 -1.30 -10.20
C SER A 77 8.80 -0.07 -9.35
N GLU A 78 8.70 1.10 -9.99
CA GLU A 78 8.30 2.34 -9.34
C GLU A 78 6.87 2.25 -8.78
N ALA A 79 5.95 1.61 -9.51
CA ALA A 79 4.60 1.37 -9.00
C ALA A 79 4.61 0.49 -7.74
N VAL A 80 5.45 -0.55 -7.70
CA VAL A 80 5.65 -1.39 -6.50
C VAL A 80 6.18 -0.56 -5.35
N ASP A 81 7.17 0.29 -5.58
CA ASP A 81 7.76 1.17 -4.55
C ASP A 81 6.74 2.18 -4.00
N VAL A 82 5.87 2.72 -4.87
CA VAL A 82 4.74 3.57 -4.46
C VAL A 82 3.79 2.82 -3.53
N VAL A 83 3.34 1.62 -3.93
CA VAL A 83 2.41 0.82 -3.11
C VAL A 83 3.09 0.40 -1.81
N TRP A 84 4.34 -0.05 -1.87
CA TRP A 84 5.18 -0.41 -0.73
C TRP A 84 5.33 0.74 0.27
N THR A 85 5.47 1.97 -0.22
CA THR A 85 5.64 3.14 0.66
C THR A 85 4.32 3.55 1.30
N LEU A 86 3.26 3.75 0.51
CA LEU A 86 2.01 4.33 1.02
C LEU A 86 1.22 3.39 1.93
N THR A 87 1.48 2.09 1.84
CA THR A 87 0.85 1.07 2.69
C THR A 87 1.70 0.66 3.89
N SER A 88 2.78 1.39 4.19
CA SER A 88 3.68 1.06 5.29
C SER A 88 3.03 1.34 6.66
N ALA A 89 3.50 0.63 7.70
CA ALA A 89 3.06 0.85 9.07
C ALA A 89 3.35 2.29 9.53
N GLU A 90 4.45 2.86 9.06
CA GLU A 90 4.88 4.22 9.40
C GLU A 90 3.92 5.26 8.83
N VAL A 91 3.57 5.17 7.54
CA VAL A 91 2.59 6.08 6.91
C VAL A 91 1.23 5.95 7.57
N HIS A 92 0.78 4.72 7.83
CA HIS A 92 -0.47 4.48 8.56
C HIS A 92 -0.45 5.13 9.95
N ARG A 93 0.63 4.94 10.72
CA ARG A 93 0.79 5.51 12.07
C ARG A 93 0.86 7.04 12.05
N LEU A 94 1.62 7.62 11.12
CA LEU A 94 1.71 9.08 10.97
C LEU A 94 0.34 9.71 10.79
N LEU A 95 -0.52 9.12 9.95
CA LEU A 95 -1.85 9.65 9.68
C LEU A 95 -2.86 9.33 10.78
N THR A 96 -2.92 8.09 11.26
CA THR A 96 -3.96 7.66 12.21
C THR A 96 -3.65 8.05 13.66
N VAL A 97 -2.39 7.91 14.09
CA VAL A 97 -1.96 8.26 15.45
C VAL A 97 -1.43 9.70 15.47
N GLY A 98 -0.50 10.04 14.58
CA GLY A 98 0.15 11.36 14.58
C GLY A 98 -0.78 12.50 14.19
N ARG A 99 -1.72 12.26 13.26
CA ARG A 99 -2.71 13.26 12.80
C ARG A 99 -4.14 12.94 13.21
N GLY A 100 -4.36 11.86 13.98
CA GLY A 100 -5.67 11.51 14.54
C GLY A 100 -6.71 11.07 13.51
N TRP A 101 -6.31 10.61 12.33
CA TRP A 101 -7.27 10.18 11.31
C TRP A 101 -7.95 8.87 11.72
N SER A 102 -9.25 8.78 11.44
CA SER A 102 -9.94 7.49 11.51
C SER A 102 -9.42 6.54 10.44
N GLY A 103 -9.56 5.23 10.67
CA GLY A 103 -9.18 4.22 9.68
C GLY A 103 -9.92 4.39 8.34
N ASN A 104 -11.18 4.83 8.36
CA ASN A 104 -11.95 5.10 7.14
C ASN A 104 -11.37 6.28 6.36
N ARG A 105 -10.91 7.33 7.05
CA ARG A 105 -10.26 8.47 6.40
C ARG A 105 -8.91 8.08 5.80
N TYR A 106 -8.13 7.26 6.50
CA TYR A 106 -6.89 6.70 5.96
C TYR A 106 -7.14 5.85 4.71
N GLU A 107 -8.15 4.97 4.74
CA GLU A 107 -8.52 4.15 3.58
C GLU A 107 -8.92 5.00 2.38
N ALA A 108 -9.80 5.98 2.57
CA ALA A 108 -10.22 6.89 1.49
C ALA A 108 -9.03 7.63 0.88
N TRP A 109 -8.15 8.18 1.72
CA TRP A 109 -6.93 8.84 1.26
C TRP A 109 -5.99 7.90 0.50
N LEU A 110 -5.84 6.66 0.97
CA LEU A 110 -5.00 5.67 0.31
C LEU A 110 -5.56 5.31 -1.07
N VAL A 111 -6.89 5.12 -1.19
CA VAL A 111 -7.55 4.90 -2.48
C VAL A 111 -7.27 6.05 -3.43
N ASP A 112 -7.54 7.29 -3.00
CA ASP A 112 -7.35 8.47 -3.84
C ASP A 112 -5.89 8.63 -4.29
N SER A 113 -4.95 8.41 -3.36
CA SER A 113 -3.51 8.50 -3.64
C SER A 113 -3.08 7.45 -4.66
N LEU A 114 -3.49 6.19 -4.49
CA LEU A 114 -3.14 5.11 -5.41
C LEU A 114 -3.79 5.29 -6.78
N LEU A 115 -5.02 5.79 -6.86
CA LEU A 115 -5.66 6.12 -8.14
C LEU A 115 -4.87 7.18 -8.91
N VAL A 116 -4.47 8.26 -8.23
CA VAL A 116 -3.73 9.37 -8.86
C VAL A 116 -2.32 8.94 -9.26
N LEU A 117 -1.64 8.18 -8.41
CA LEU A 117 -0.23 7.82 -8.65
C LEU A 117 -0.07 6.68 -9.64
N LEU A 118 -0.96 5.68 -9.60
CA LEU A 118 -0.81 4.43 -10.37
C LEU A 118 -1.56 4.43 -11.69
N LEU A 119 -2.75 5.04 -11.77
CA LEU A 119 -3.59 4.94 -12.97
C LEU A 119 -3.43 6.17 -13.87
N PRO A 120 -3.69 6.02 -15.18
CA PRO A 120 -3.80 7.17 -16.06
C PRO A 120 -4.84 8.16 -15.52
N GLY A 121 -4.45 9.42 -15.41
CA GLY A 121 -5.40 10.48 -15.08
C GLY A 121 -6.57 10.43 -16.06
N THR A 122 -7.80 10.55 -15.56
CA THR A 122 -8.93 10.87 -16.43
C THR A 122 -8.58 12.19 -17.09
N ARG A 123 -8.28 12.20 -18.39
CA ARG A 123 -8.07 13.43 -19.15
C ARG A 123 -9.38 14.21 -19.15
N GLY A 124 -9.64 14.95 -18.07
CA GLY A 124 -10.45 16.15 -18.12
C GLY A 124 -9.63 17.17 -18.89
N ARG A 125 -9.97 17.37 -20.16
CA ARG A 125 -9.67 18.59 -20.88
C ARG A 125 -10.03 19.75 -19.95
N ARG A 126 -9.05 20.41 -19.35
CA ARG A 126 -9.27 21.75 -18.81
C ARG A 126 -9.41 22.69 -20.01
N PRO A 127 -10.40 23.59 -20.02
CA PRO A 127 -10.54 24.61 -21.06
C PRO A 127 -9.30 25.51 -21.12
#